data_AF-A0A223B3Q1-F1
#
_entry.id   AF-A0A223B3Q1-F1
#
_cell.length_a   1.000
_cell.length_b   1.000
_cell.length_c   1.000
_cell.angle_alpha   90.00
_cell.angle_beta   90.00
_cell.angle_gamma   90.00
#
_symmetry.space_group_name_H-M   'P 1'
#
loop_
_entity.id
_entity.type
_entity.pdbx_description
1 polymer ?
#
loop_
_entity_poly.entity_id
_entity_poly.type
_entity_poly.pdbx_seq_one_letter_code
_entity_poly.pdbx_strand_id
1 'polypeptide(L)'
;MKGLKKRTIFLMAIVAAGIVTAGCIAIYRYHKINGYGKSFYSDGDSKIEKEIKLFIGSRNLAEKLGYYSMYPYYYQKVKSMEIEGETEIKAIKLSEKDIIEKNALYKEAVSKGYKVSDSELKTLTEKKIEELKKLKKYDKIKACYEAENTTLEREFKRNRRYNRIYFTLEKWYNSKNEGMNEARMSIPQEFRSNLSQQRNTLEEKIISRFKSTRDYVKLKRALKYCRASFKKYGSNAYGARHYAKRMNVYKELSYRD
;
A
#
# COMPACT_ATOMS: atom_id res chain seq x y z
N MET A 1 63.81 -4.75 -4.56
CA MET A 1 62.61 -5.42 -3.98
C MET A 1 61.43 -4.50 -3.62
N LYS A 2 61.61 -3.24 -3.17
CA LYS A 2 60.47 -2.34 -2.82
C LYS A 2 59.57 -1.93 -3.99
N GLY A 3 60.12 -1.79 -5.21
CA GLY A 3 59.36 -1.39 -6.42
C GLY A 3 58.43 -2.49 -6.98
N LEU A 4 58.81 -3.77 -6.85
CA LEU A 4 57.98 -4.88 -7.31
C LEU A 4 56.69 -4.99 -6.49
N LYS A 5 56.77 -4.94 -5.15
CA LYS A 5 55.60 -5.00 -4.26
C LYS A 5 54.57 -3.88 -4.56
N LYS A 6 55.03 -2.65 -4.84
CA LYS A 6 54.15 -1.53 -5.22
C LYS A 6 53.42 -1.77 -6.55
N ARG A 7 54.12 -2.31 -7.56
CA ARG A 7 53.50 -2.66 -8.85
C ARG A 7 52.49 -3.81 -8.72
N THR A 8 52.79 -4.84 -7.92
CA THR A 8 51.88 -5.96 -7.69
C THR A 8 50.61 -5.53 -6.92
N ILE A 9 50.74 -4.65 -5.92
CA ILE A 9 49.59 -4.09 -5.19
C ILE A 9 48.72 -3.23 -6.12
N PHE A 10 49.34 -2.41 -6.98
CA PHE A 10 48.62 -1.58 -7.95
C PHE A 10 47.87 -2.42 -9.00
N LEU A 11 48.50 -3.49 -9.51
CA LEU A 11 47.86 -4.45 -10.41
C LEU A 11 46.69 -5.16 -9.73
N MET A 12 46.84 -5.61 -8.48
CA MET A 12 45.73 -6.22 -7.74
C MET A 12 44.56 -5.24 -7.49
N ALA A 13 44.85 -3.96 -7.22
CA ALA A 13 43.82 -2.95 -7.05
C ALA A 13 43.04 -2.67 -8.35
N ILE A 14 43.73 -2.63 -9.50
CA ILE A 14 43.08 -2.46 -10.82
C ILE A 14 42.22 -3.68 -11.15
N VAL A 15 42.72 -4.90 -10.92
CA VAL A 15 41.97 -6.13 -11.16
C VAL A 15 40.74 -6.20 -10.26
N ALA A 16 40.85 -5.85 -8.97
CA ALA A 16 39.72 -5.79 -8.05
C ALA A 16 38.68 -4.74 -8.49
N ALA A 17 39.12 -3.54 -8.89
CA ALA A 17 38.23 -2.51 -9.42
C ALA A 17 37.52 -2.96 -10.71
N GLY A 18 38.24 -3.65 -11.60
CA GLY A 18 37.69 -4.24 -12.83
C GLY A 18 36.62 -5.30 -12.55
N ILE A 19 36.87 -6.20 -11.58
CA ILE A 19 35.91 -7.24 -11.17
C ILE A 19 34.65 -6.61 -10.54
N VAL A 20 34.79 -5.62 -9.67
CA VAL A 20 33.65 -4.90 -9.07
C VAL A 20 32.82 -4.21 -10.17
N THR A 21 33.49 -3.54 -11.12
CA THR A 21 32.81 -2.83 -12.21
C THR A 21 32.08 -3.80 -13.14
N ALA A 22 32.70 -4.93 -13.51
CA ALA A 22 32.09 -5.98 -14.31
C ALA A 22 30.89 -6.63 -13.60
N GLY A 23 31.01 -6.89 -12.28
CA GLY A 23 29.91 -7.39 -11.45
C GLY A 23 28.72 -6.41 -11.41
N CYS A 24 28.97 -5.11 -11.22
CA CYS A 24 27.92 -4.09 -11.26
C CYS A 24 27.25 -3.99 -12.63
N ILE A 25 28.00 -4.10 -13.74
CA ILE A 25 27.45 -4.09 -15.09
C ILE A 25 26.62 -5.35 -15.38
N ALA A 26 27.05 -6.52 -14.91
CA ALA A 26 26.31 -7.77 -15.04
C ALA A 26 24.99 -7.73 -14.25
N ILE A 27 25.01 -7.25 -13.00
CA ILE A 27 23.81 -7.04 -12.18
C ILE A 27 22.86 -6.03 -12.85
N TYR A 28 23.40 -4.93 -13.38
CA TYR A 28 22.63 -3.92 -14.10
C TYR A 28 21.99 -4.48 -15.37
N ARG A 29 22.73 -5.25 -16.19
CA ARG A 29 22.20 -5.89 -17.41
C ARG A 29 21.17 -6.98 -17.11
N TYR A 30 21.41 -7.79 -16.09
CA TYR A 30 20.45 -8.81 -15.62
C TYR A 30 19.12 -8.18 -15.16
N HIS A 31 19.19 -7.08 -14.40
CA HIS A 31 17.99 -6.34 -13.99
C HIS A 31 17.39 -5.47 -15.10
N LYS A 32 18.11 -5.20 -16.19
CA LYS A 32 17.54 -4.56 -17.38
C LYS A 32 16.72 -5.55 -18.22
N ILE A 33 17.14 -6.82 -18.27
CA ILE A 33 16.48 -7.91 -19.04
C ILE A 33 15.34 -8.55 -18.22
N ASN A 34 15.50 -8.70 -16.90
CA ASN A 34 14.48 -9.21 -15.96
C ASN A 34 13.86 -8.09 -15.10
N GLY A 35 13.67 -6.90 -15.68
CA GLY A 35 13.36 -5.68 -14.92
C GLY A 35 12.04 -5.73 -14.17
N TYR A 36 11.03 -6.36 -14.76
CA TYR A 36 9.72 -6.57 -14.13
C TYR A 36 9.76 -7.80 -13.22
N GLY A 37 9.41 -7.62 -11.94
CA GLY A 37 9.40 -8.73 -10.98
C GLY A 37 8.29 -9.74 -11.26
N LYS A 38 8.49 -10.99 -10.83
CA LYS A 38 7.49 -12.06 -10.98
C LYS A 38 6.18 -11.72 -10.25
N SER A 39 5.05 -12.17 -10.77
CA SER A 39 3.76 -12.09 -10.05
C SER A 39 3.88 -12.72 -8.66
N PHE A 40 3.15 -12.17 -7.68
CA PHE A 40 3.09 -12.77 -6.33
C PHE A 40 2.21 -14.02 -6.29
N TYR A 41 1.42 -14.26 -7.32
CA TYR A 41 0.49 -15.38 -7.43
C TYR A 41 0.55 -15.98 -8.84
N SER A 42 0.12 -17.23 -8.95
CA SER A 42 0.04 -17.99 -10.19
C SER A 42 -1.30 -17.79 -10.90
N ASP A 43 -1.34 -17.98 -12.22
CA ASP A 43 -2.59 -17.82 -12.98
C ASP A 43 -3.66 -18.84 -12.59
N GLY A 44 -3.25 -20.05 -12.20
CA GLY A 44 -4.14 -21.11 -11.70
C GLY A 44 -4.64 -20.93 -10.26
N ASP A 45 -4.14 -19.93 -9.52
CA ASP A 45 -4.62 -19.67 -8.16
C ASP A 45 -6.08 -19.19 -8.20
N SER A 46 -6.89 -19.64 -7.24
CA SER A 46 -8.23 -19.10 -7.03
C SER A 46 -8.18 -17.63 -6.61
N LYS A 47 -9.29 -16.90 -6.78
CA LYS A 47 -9.37 -15.48 -6.42
C LYS A 47 -8.90 -15.17 -5.00
N ILE A 48 -9.32 -15.98 -4.02
CA ILE A 48 -8.94 -15.82 -2.61
C ILE A 48 -7.43 -16.03 -2.41
N GLU A 49 -6.85 -17.02 -3.07
CA GLU A 49 -5.40 -17.28 -3.00
C GLU A 49 -4.61 -16.14 -3.61
N LYS A 50 -5.03 -15.64 -4.79
CA LYS A 50 -4.42 -14.48 -5.44
C LYS A 50 -4.42 -13.27 -4.52
N GLU A 51 -5.54 -12.96 -3.87
CA GLU A 51 -5.66 -11.85 -2.93
C GLU A 51 -4.75 -12.00 -1.70
N ILE A 52 -4.67 -13.19 -1.12
CA ILE A 52 -3.84 -13.46 0.07
C ILE A 52 -2.35 -13.39 -0.28
N LYS A 53 -1.92 -14.05 -1.36
CA LYS A 53 -0.53 -13.97 -1.84
C LYS A 53 -0.13 -12.54 -2.22
N LEU A 54 -1.03 -11.80 -2.87
CA LEU A 54 -0.84 -10.38 -3.17
C LEU A 54 -0.71 -9.54 -1.90
N PHE A 55 -1.53 -9.80 -0.88
CA PHE A 55 -1.42 -9.13 0.42
C PHE A 55 -0.06 -9.38 1.05
N ILE A 56 0.36 -10.65 1.20
CA ILE A 56 1.66 -11.05 1.77
C ILE A 56 2.83 -10.47 0.96
N GLY A 57 2.81 -10.63 -0.36
CA GLY A 57 3.82 -10.12 -1.28
C GLY A 57 3.98 -8.60 -1.17
N SER A 58 2.88 -7.86 -1.05
CA SER A 58 2.92 -6.41 -0.81
C SER A 58 3.57 -6.05 0.53
N ARG A 59 3.42 -6.87 1.58
CA ARG A 59 4.07 -6.63 2.88
C ARG A 59 5.58 -6.85 2.78
N ASN A 60 6.00 -7.93 2.14
CA ASN A 60 7.41 -8.21 1.90
C ASN A 60 8.05 -7.12 1.02
N LEU A 61 7.29 -6.56 0.06
CA LEU A 61 7.71 -5.39 -0.71
C LEU A 61 7.84 -4.13 0.15
N ALA A 62 6.94 -3.92 1.11
CA ALA A 62 7.01 -2.80 2.06
C ALA A 62 8.24 -2.85 2.95
N GLU A 63 8.64 -4.04 3.42
CA GLU A 63 9.89 -4.21 4.20
C GLU A 63 11.12 -3.81 3.38
N LYS A 64 11.15 -4.17 2.09
CA LYS A 64 12.29 -3.86 1.21
C LYS A 64 12.34 -2.39 0.80
N LEU A 65 11.20 -1.71 0.69
CA LEU A 65 11.11 -0.32 0.22
C LEU A 65 11.01 0.70 1.36
N GLY A 66 10.74 0.24 2.57
CA GLY A 66 10.63 1.04 3.77
C GLY A 66 9.18 1.44 4.09
N TYR A 67 8.94 1.60 5.39
CA TYR A 67 7.63 1.86 5.97
C TYR A 67 6.87 3.00 5.28
N TYR A 68 7.55 4.06 4.83
CA TYR A 68 6.92 5.26 4.27
C TYR A 68 6.62 5.21 2.77
N SER A 69 7.01 4.13 2.09
CA SER A 69 6.71 3.97 0.66
C SER A 69 5.23 3.68 0.45
N MET A 70 4.61 4.41 -0.48
CA MET A 70 3.25 4.13 -0.95
C MET A 70 3.21 2.99 -1.97
N TYR A 71 4.33 2.69 -2.61
CA TYR A 71 4.39 1.75 -3.71
C TYR A 71 3.82 0.35 -3.40
N PRO A 72 4.08 -0.26 -2.22
CA PRO A 72 3.50 -1.56 -1.91
C PRO A 72 1.97 -1.58 -1.92
N TYR A 73 1.32 -0.52 -1.44
CA TYR A 73 -0.14 -0.41 -1.46
C TYR A 73 -0.68 -0.01 -2.83
N TYR A 74 0.05 0.83 -3.54
CA TYR A 74 -0.24 1.11 -4.95
C TYR A 74 -0.26 -0.19 -5.77
N TYR A 75 0.81 -0.99 -5.67
CA TYR A 75 0.94 -2.27 -6.37
C TYR A 75 -0.20 -3.23 -5.97
N GLN A 76 -0.45 -3.38 -4.67
CA GLN A 76 -1.54 -4.20 -4.16
C GLN A 76 -2.89 -3.76 -4.75
N LYS A 77 -3.20 -2.47 -4.76
CA LYS A 77 -4.47 -1.95 -5.28
C LYS A 77 -4.63 -2.21 -6.78
N VAL A 78 -3.60 -1.94 -7.58
CA VAL A 78 -3.65 -2.17 -9.03
C VAL A 78 -3.86 -3.65 -9.34
N LYS A 79 -3.06 -4.54 -8.74
CA LYS A 79 -3.20 -5.99 -8.99
C LYS A 79 -4.50 -6.56 -8.43
N SER A 80 -5.04 -6.02 -7.34
CA SER A 80 -6.37 -6.40 -6.86
C SER A 80 -7.45 -6.05 -7.88
N MET A 81 -7.40 -4.87 -8.50
CA MET A 81 -8.34 -4.51 -9.57
C MET A 81 -8.20 -5.43 -10.80
N GLU A 82 -6.98 -5.83 -11.15
CA GLU A 82 -6.75 -6.82 -12.22
C GLU A 82 -7.29 -8.21 -11.87
N ILE A 83 -7.19 -8.65 -10.61
CA ILE A 83 -7.83 -9.90 -10.13
C ILE A 83 -9.36 -9.83 -10.27
N GLU A 84 -9.95 -8.65 -10.10
CA GLU A 84 -11.38 -8.39 -10.34
C GLU A 84 -11.75 -8.32 -11.83
N GLY A 85 -10.79 -8.49 -12.74
CA GLY A 85 -11.01 -8.52 -14.19
C GLY A 85 -10.79 -7.17 -14.88
N GLU A 86 -10.30 -6.15 -14.18
CA GLU A 86 -9.99 -4.86 -14.81
C GLU A 86 -8.71 -4.93 -15.65
N THR A 87 -8.71 -4.24 -16.79
CA THR A 87 -7.48 -4.08 -17.59
C THR A 87 -6.47 -3.23 -16.83
N GLU A 88 -5.16 -3.44 -17.06
CA GLU A 88 -4.09 -2.70 -16.35
C GLU A 88 -4.32 -1.17 -16.37
N ILE A 89 -4.68 -0.61 -17.54
CA ILE A 89 -4.91 0.83 -17.68
C ILE A 89 -6.05 1.31 -16.79
N LYS A 90 -7.15 0.54 -16.74
CA LYS A 90 -8.32 0.88 -15.91
C LYS A 90 -8.02 0.65 -14.43
N ALA A 91 -7.36 -0.45 -14.08
CA ALA A 91 -6.87 -0.77 -12.74
C ALA A 91 -5.97 0.33 -12.16
N ILE A 92 -5.02 0.85 -12.95
CA ILE A 92 -4.16 1.99 -12.57
C ILE A 92 -5.01 3.23 -12.27
N LYS A 93 -5.93 3.59 -13.17
CA LYS A 93 -6.75 4.80 -13.03
C LYS A 93 -7.66 4.73 -11.79
N LEU A 94 -8.33 3.59 -11.60
CA LEU A 94 -9.22 3.36 -10.46
C LEU A 94 -8.44 3.32 -9.14
N SER A 95 -7.29 2.66 -9.11
CA SER A 95 -6.45 2.59 -7.90
C SER A 95 -5.93 3.96 -7.49
N GLU A 96 -5.49 4.80 -8.43
CA GLU A 96 -5.03 6.15 -8.11
C GLU A 96 -6.17 7.04 -7.58
N LYS A 97 -7.36 6.91 -8.17
CA LYS A 97 -8.57 7.60 -7.67
C LYS A 97 -8.88 7.17 -6.24
N ASP A 98 -8.98 5.87 -5.97
CA ASP A 98 -9.25 5.30 -4.64
C ASP A 98 -8.20 5.74 -3.60
N ILE A 99 -6.92 5.75 -3.96
CA ILE A 99 -5.85 6.19 -3.06
C ILE A 99 -6.01 7.69 -2.71
N ILE A 100 -6.34 8.54 -3.69
CA ILE A 100 -6.56 9.97 -3.46
C ILE A 100 -7.76 10.20 -2.54
N GLU A 101 -8.89 9.55 -2.84
CA GLU A 101 -10.13 9.70 -2.08
C GLU A 101 -9.95 9.23 -0.64
N LYS A 102 -9.34 8.05 -0.45
CA LYS A 102 -9.06 7.51 0.88
C LYS A 102 -8.14 8.42 1.70
N ASN A 103 -7.12 9.03 1.09
CA ASN A 103 -6.25 9.97 1.79
C ASN A 103 -6.95 11.31 2.11
N ALA A 104 -7.84 11.79 1.24
CA ALA A 104 -8.66 12.96 1.50
C ALA A 104 -9.55 12.76 2.73
N LEU A 105 -10.26 11.63 2.75
CA LEU A 105 -11.16 11.24 3.84
C LEU A 105 -10.39 11.01 5.14
N TYR A 106 -9.23 10.35 5.07
CA TYR A 106 -8.39 10.11 6.24
C TYR A 106 -7.86 11.41 6.84
N LYS A 107 -7.40 12.35 6.00
CA LYS A 107 -7.00 13.69 6.46
C LYS A 107 -8.13 14.41 7.21
N GLU A 108 -9.34 14.39 6.66
CA GLU A 108 -10.51 15.02 7.28
C GLU A 108 -10.90 14.32 8.60
N ALA A 109 -10.84 12.99 8.65
CA ALA A 109 -11.09 12.24 9.88
C ALA A 109 -10.09 12.61 10.98
N VAL A 110 -8.79 12.69 10.63
CA VAL A 110 -7.73 13.12 11.56
C VAL A 110 -7.96 14.56 12.02
N SER A 111 -8.29 15.49 11.12
CA SER A 111 -8.52 16.90 11.48
C SER A 111 -9.75 17.10 12.36
N LYS A 112 -10.69 16.15 12.35
CA LYS A 112 -11.86 16.12 13.24
C LYS A 112 -11.65 15.33 14.54
N GLY A 113 -10.42 14.91 14.83
CA GLY A 113 -10.08 14.24 16.10
C GLY A 113 -10.34 12.73 16.13
N TYR A 114 -10.62 12.08 14.99
CA TYR A 114 -10.87 10.64 14.94
C TYR A 114 -9.60 9.78 14.85
N LYS A 115 -8.40 10.37 15.01
CA LYS A 115 -7.13 9.66 14.93
C LYS A 115 -7.10 8.51 15.95
N VAL A 116 -6.68 7.32 15.49
CA VAL A 116 -6.53 6.12 16.33
C VAL A 116 -5.11 6.07 16.91
N SER A 117 -5.00 6.03 18.23
CA SER A 117 -3.75 5.90 18.99
C SER A 117 -3.09 4.51 18.81
N ASP A 118 -1.86 4.34 19.31
CA ASP A 118 -1.18 3.03 19.28
C ASP A 118 -1.89 1.97 20.13
N SER A 119 -2.41 2.34 21.30
CA SER A 119 -3.16 1.42 22.17
C SER A 119 -4.49 1.01 21.54
N GLU A 120 -5.27 1.97 21.03
CA GLU A 120 -6.50 1.69 20.29
C GLU A 120 -6.23 0.81 19.05
N LEU A 121 -5.16 1.09 18.31
CA LEU A 121 -4.80 0.31 17.12
C LEU A 121 -4.60 -1.17 17.45
N LYS A 122 -3.93 -1.48 18.55
CA LYS A 122 -3.70 -2.86 19.00
C LYS A 122 -5.04 -3.56 19.27
N THR A 123 -5.88 -2.96 20.09
CA THR A 123 -7.18 -3.52 20.48
C THR A 123 -8.11 -3.71 19.28
N LEU A 124 -8.21 -2.71 18.39
CA LEU A 124 -9.05 -2.77 17.20
C LEU A 124 -8.54 -3.83 16.20
N THR A 125 -7.22 -3.97 16.07
CA THR A 125 -6.61 -5.01 15.23
C THR A 125 -6.94 -6.41 15.75
N GLU A 126 -6.82 -6.64 17.06
CA GLU A 126 -7.15 -7.92 17.69
C GLU A 126 -8.64 -8.24 17.55
N LYS A 127 -9.52 -7.27 17.82
CA LYS A 127 -10.97 -7.43 17.59
C LYS A 127 -11.27 -7.81 16.13
N LYS A 128 -10.63 -7.15 15.16
CA LYS A 128 -10.87 -7.43 13.74
C LYS A 128 -10.43 -8.82 13.32
N ILE A 129 -9.31 -9.31 13.86
CA ILE A 129 -8.84 -10.68 13.65
C ILE A 129 -9.89 -11.68 14.15
N GLU A 130 -10.43 -11.47 15.36
CA GLU A 130 -11.46 -12.35 15.92
C GLU A 130 -12.77 -12.33 15.13
N GLU A 131 -13.13 -11.19 14.54
CA GLU A 131 -14.25 -11.11 13.58
C GLU A 131 -13.98 -11.93 12.30
N LEU A 132 -12.76 -11.85 11.76
CA LEU A 132 -12.37 -12.60 10.55
C LEU A 132 -12.39 -14.12 10.79
N LYS A 133 -12.06 -14.58 12.00
CA LYS A 133 -12.14 -15.99 12.41
C LYS A 133 -13.55 -16.57 12.38
N LYS A 134 -14.57 -15.72 12.54
CA LYS A 134 -15.98 -16.12 12.53
C LYS A 134 -16.57 -16.23 11.12
N LEU A 135 -15.81 -15.89 10.08
CA LEU A 135 -16.30 -16.00 8.70
C LEU A 135 -16.44 -17.47 8.31
N LYS A 136 -17.53 -17.81 7.60
CA LYS A 136 -17.74 -19.18 7.06
C LYS A 136 -16.58 -19.70 6.21
N LYS A 137 -15.85 -18.78 5.56
CA LYS A 137 -14.69 -19.08 4.70
C LYS A 137 -13.34 -19.03 5.44
N TYR A 138 -13.34 -18.91 6.78
CA TYR A 138 -12.12 -18.74 7.55
C TYR A 138 -11.14 -19.89 7.37
N ASP A 139 -11.59 -21.15 7.39
CA ASP A 139 -10.69 -22.31 7.23
C ASP A 139 -9.93 -22.26 5.90
N LYS A 140 -10.62 -21.87 4.82
CA LYS A 140 -9.98 -21.65 3.52
C LYS A 140 -8.98 -20.50 3.56
N ILE A 141 -9.32 -19.38 4.19
CA ILE A 141 -8.40 -18.24 4.35
C ILE A 141 -7.17 -18.64 5.15
N LYS A 142 -7.36 -19.35 6.27
CA LYS A 142 -6.31 -19.83 7.16
C LYS A 142 -5.34 -20.74 6.39
N ALA A 143 -5.87 -21.74 5.67
CA ALA A 143 -5.06 -22.64 4.86
C ALA A 143 -4.21 -21.90 3.81
N CYS A 144 -4.75 -20.84 3.19
CA CYS A 144 -3.98 -20.03 2.24
C CYS A 144 -2.82 -19.26 2.91
N TYR A 145 -2.99 -18.75 4.13
CA TYR A 145 -1.88 -18.11 4.87
C TYR A 145 -0.83 -19.14 5.30
N GLU A 146 -1.27 -20.32 5.74
CA GLU A 146 -0.37 -21.41 6.17
C GLU A 146 0.46 -21.96 5.00
N ALA A 147 -0.13 -22.08 3.80
CA ALA A 147 0.58 -22.45 2.58
C ALA A 147 1.73 -21.48 2.23
N GLU A 148 1.63 -20.21 2.66
CA GLU A 148 2.66 -19.18 2.51
C GLU A 148 3.57 -19.07 3.75
N ASN A 149 3.56 -20.08 4.63
CA ASN A 149 4.35 -20.16 5.87
C ASN A 149 4.15 -18.95 6.81
N THR A 150 2.92 -18.43 6.89
CA THR A 150 2.56 -17.31 7.77
C THR A 150 1.15 -17.50 8.35
N THR A 151 0.66 -16.51 9.10
CA THR A 151 -0.69 -16.50 9.67
C THR A 151 -1.39 -15.18 9.38
N LEU A 152 -2.72 -15.20 9.37
CA LEU A 152 -3.54 -13.99 9.21
C LEU A 152 -3.16 -12.95 10.28
N GLU A 153 -3.01 -13.38 11.53
CA GLU A 153 -2.65 -12.55 12.67
C GLU A 153 -1.32 -11.84 12.47
N ARG A 154 -0.30 -12.59 12.03
CA ARG A 154 1.05 -12.05 11.80
C ARG A 154 1.02 -10.97 10.73
N GLU A 155 0.38 -11.24 9.60
CA GLU A 155 0.33 -10.30 8.48
C GLU A 155 -0.54 -9.08 8.78
N PHE A 156 -1.65 -9.26 9.50
CA PHE A 156 -2.52 -8.15 9.89
C PHE A 156 -1.81 -7.24 10.92
N LYS A 157 -1.08 -7.79 11.89
CA LYS A 157 -0.30 -7.01 12.89
C LYS A 157 0.89 -6.26 12.27
N ARG A 158 1.53 -6.81 11.24
CA ARG A 158 2.59 -6.11 10.47
C ARG A 158 2.06 -4.86 9.76
N ASN A 159 0.74 -4.78 9.52
CA ASN A 159 0.13 -3.75 8.70
C ASN A 159 -0.33 -2.47 9.44
N ARG A 160 0.47 -1.99 10.38
CA ARG A 160 0.07 -0.91 11.31
C ARG A 160 -0.47 0.35 10.63
N ARG A 161 0.18 0.87 9.58
CA ARG A 161 -0.30 2.09 8.90
C ARG A 161 -1.67 1.89 8.26
N TYR A 162 -1.84 0.84 7.44
CA TYR A 162 -3.12 0.66 6.75
C TYR A 162 -4.23 0.33 7.74
N ASN A 163 -3.93 -0.42 8.80
CA ASN A 163 -4.88 -0.65 9.89
C ASN A 163 -5.28 0.67 10.55
N ARG A 164 -4.33 1.58 10.83
CA ARG A 164 -4.68 2.86 11.43
C ARG A 164 -5.51 3.75 10.51
N ILE A 165 -5.17 3.82 9.22
CA ILE A 165 -5.99 4.54 8.24
C ILE A 165 -7.39 3.93 8.21
N TYR A 166 -7.49 2.60 8.12
CA TYR A 166 -8.77 1.87 8.13
C TYR A 166 -9.59 2.17 9.39
N PHE A 167 -9.03 1.98 10.58
CA PHE A 167 -9.75 2.16 11.84
C PHE A 167 -10.07 3.62 12.15
N THR A 168 -9.24 4.58 11.71
CA THR A 168 -9.56 6.01 11.81
C THR A 168 -10.78 6.36 10.95
N LEU A 169 -10.83 5.83 9.72
CA LEU A 169 -11.99 6.00 8.85
C LEU A 169 -13.23 5.27 9.41
N GLU A 170 -13.08 4.04 9.90
CA GLU A 170 -14.16 3.27 10.52
C GLU A 170 -14.74 3.99 11.74
N LYS A 171 -13.88 4.50 12.64
CA LYS A 171 -14.28 5.32 13.80
C LYS A 171 -15.05 6.57 13.38
N TRP A 172 -14.58 7.27 12.35
CA TRP A 172 -15.26 8.46 11.82
C TRP A 172 -16.59 8.15 11.13
N TYR A 173 -16.67 7.06 10.37
CA TYR A 173 -17.90 6.63 9.73
C TYR A 173 -18.94 6.13 10.72
N ASN A 174 -18.52 5.40 11.76
CA ASN A 174 -19.41 4.93 12.80
C ASN A 174 -20.00 6.10 13.59
N SER A 175 -19.21 7.12 13.96
CA SER A 175 -19.78 8.31 14.64
C SER A 175 -20.78 9.07 13.77
N LYS A 176 -20.55 9.11 12.45
CA LYS A 176 -21.50 9.69 11.49
C LYS A 176 -22.76 8.84 11.34
N ASN A 177 -22.64 7.52 11.38
CA ASN A 177 -23.78 6.60 11.32
C ASN A 177 -24.57 6.58 12.64
N GLU A 178 -23.92 6.73 13.80
CA GLU A 178 -24.54 6.83 15.12
C GLU A 178 -25.35 8.14 15.24
N GLY A 179 -24.75 9.28 14.90
CA GLY A 179 -25.48 10.55 14.84
C GLY A 179 -26.58 10.58 13.76
N MET A 180 -26.43 9.79 12.68
CA MET A 180 -27.51 9.57 11.71
C MET A 180 -28.57 8.60 12.21
N ASN A 181 -28.26 7.63 13.06
CA ASN A 181 -29.23 6.72 13.67
C ASN A 181 -30.03 7.44 14.76
N GLU A 182 -29.41 8.31 15.55
CA GLU A 182 -30.09 9.23 16.47
C GLU A 182 -30.99 10.22 15.72
N ALA A 183 -30.53 10.79 14.60
CA ALA A 183 -31.35 11.63 13.72
C ALA A 183 -32.42 10.85 12.91
N ARG A 184 -32.21 9.55 12.64
CA ARG A 184 -33.19 8.69 11.94
C ARG A 184 -34.38 8.32 12.82
N MET A 185 -34.23 8.36 14.14
CA MET A 185 -35.35 8.21 15.08
C MET A 185 -36.26 9.45 15.12
N SER A 186 -35.86 10.57 14.50
CA SER A 186 -36.60 11.83 14.48
C SER A 186 -37.02 12.34 13.09
N ILE A 187 -36.71 11.61 12.00
CA ILE A 187 -36.98 12.08 10.61
C ILE A 187 -37.82 11.06 9.82
N PRO A 188 -38.91 11.48 9.14
CA PRO A 188 -39.77 10.62 8.31
C PRO A 188 -39.04 9.84 7.20
N GLN A 189 -39.57 8.66 6.88
CA GLN A 189 -38.98 7.66 5.95
C GLN A 189 -38.60 8.22 4.57
N GLU A 190 -39.32 9.24 4.09
CA GLU A 190 -39.17 9.88 2.77
C GLU A 190 -37.88 10.70 2.63
N PHE A 191 -37.22 11.08 3.73
CA PHE A 191 -35.94 11.80 3.71
C PHE A 191 -34.71 10.89 3.74
N ARG A 192 -34.89 9.56 3.80
CA ARG A 192 -33.76 8.61 3.95
C ARG A 192 -32.92 8.44 2.67
N SER A 193 -33.51 8.62 1.49
CA SER A 193 -32.80 8.66 0.19
C SER A 193 -31.89 9.89 0.07
N ASN A 194 -32.27 11.02 0.68
CA ASN A 194 -31.45 12.23 0.72
C ASN A 194 -30.16 12.05 1.54
N LEU A 195 -30.12 11.13 2.50
CA LEU A 195 -28.95 10.94 3.38
C LEU A 195 -27.75 10.26 2.68
N SER A 196 -28.00 9.29 1.80
CA SER A 196 -26.93 8.68 0.98
C SER A 196 -26.38 9.68 -0.04
N GLN A 197 -27.26 10.48 -0.63
CA GLN A 197 -26.88 11.54 -1.56
C GLN A 197 -26.14 12.69 -0.86
N GLN A 198 -26.56 13.09 0.35
CA GLN A 198 -25.86 14.07 1.19
C GLN A 198 -24.50 13.57 1.66
N ARG A 199 -24.37 12.28 1.99
CA ARG A 199 -23.08 11.65 2.32
C ARG A 199 -22.13 11.68 1.12
N ASN A 200 -22.60 11.31 -0.07
CA ASN A 200 -21.81 11.40 -1.30
C ASN A 200 -21.40 12.85 -1.59
N THR A 201 -22.30 13.81 -1.40
CA THR A 201 -22.03 15.25 -1.58
C THR A 201 -20.98 15.77 -0.59
N LEU A 202 -21.01 15.31 0.66
CA LEU A 202 -20.03 15.69 1.67
C LEU A 202 -18.65 15.11 1.35
N GLU A 203 -18.58 13.84 0.96
CA GLU A 203 -17.32 13.20 0.55
C GLU A 203 -16.73 13.90 -0.67
N GLU A 204 -17.54 14.23 -1.67
CA GLU A 204 -17.11 15.01 -2.84
C GLU A 204 -16.55 16.38 -2.47
N LYS A 205 -17.20 17.10 -1.55
CA LYS A 205 -16.69 18.38 -1.02
C LYS A 205 -15.34 18.20 -0.33
N ILE A 206 -15.17 17.16 0.49
CA ILE A 206 -13.89 16.86 1.16
C ILE A 206 -12.81 16.56 0.12
N ILE A 207 -13.09 15.70 -0.85
CA ILE A 207 -12.17 15.33 -1.93
C ILE A 207 -11.79 16.57 -2.76
N SER A 208 -12.76 17.42 -3.08
CA SER A 208 -12.53 18.67 -3.82
C SER A 208 -11.60 19.62 -3.07
N ARG A 209 -11.87 19.86 -1.77
CA ARG A 209 -10.98 20.66 -0.91
C ARG A 209 -9.59 20.03 -0.80
N PHE A 210 -9.49 18.71 -0.69
CA PHE A 210 -8.20 18.05 -0.61
C PHE A 210 -7.34 18.29 -1.86
N LYS A 211 -7.95 18.30 -3.05
CA LYS A 211 -7.26 18.53 -4.33
C LYS A 211 -6.60 19.92 -4.46
N SER A 212 -6.99 20.91 -3.66
CA SER A 212 -6.31 22.21 -3.60
C SER A 212 -5.16 22.28 -2.59
N THR A 213 -4.89 21.19 -1.84
CA THR A 213 -3.88 21.19 -0.78
C THR A 213 -2.47 20.80 -1.26
N ARG A 214 -1.45 21.24 -0.52
CA ARG A 214 -0.05 20.79 -0.73
C ARG A 214 0.11 19.27 -0.57
N ASP A 215 -0.69 18.64 0.29
CA ASP A 215 -0.65 17.18 0.49
C ASP A 215 -1.13 16.43 -0.75
N TYR A 216 -2.15 16.93 -1.45
CA TYR A 216 -2.56 16.35 -2.73
C TYR A 216 -1.46 16.47 -3.78
N VAL A 217 -0.74 17.60 -3.86
CA VAL A 217 0.38 17.76 -4.79
C VAL A 217 1.48 16.72 -4.53
N LYS A 218 1.83 16.52 -3.25
CA LYS A 218 2.80 15.48 -2.83
C LYS A 218 2.31 14.08 -3.19
N LEU A 219 1.04 13.77 -2.90
CA LEU A 219 0.41 12.49 -3.22
C LEU A 219 0.40 12.21 -4.73
N LYS A 220 -0.08 13.16 -5.53
CA LYS A 220 -0.14 13.04 -6.99
C LYS A 220 1.25 12.84 -7.60
N ARG A 221 2.26 13.54 -7.08
CA ARG A 221 3.65 13.34 -7.48
C ARG A 221 4.12 11.93 -7.16
N ALA A 222 3.86 11.43 -5.96
CA ALA A 222 4.23 10.08 -5.57
C ALA A 222 3.53 9.02 -6.44
N LEU A 223 2.24 9.19 -6.73
CA LEU A 223 1.48 8.29 -7.61
C LEU A 223 2.06 8.22 -9.02
N LYS A 224 2.54 9.36 -9.59
CA LYS A 224 3.26 9.36 -10.87
C LYS A 224 4.48 8.44 -10.84
N TYR A 225 5.27 8.48 -9.76
CA TYR A 225 6.45 7.61 -9.63
C TYR A 225 6.07 6.16 -9.30
N CYS A 226 5.01 5.93 -8.53
CA CYS A 226 4.47 4.59 -8.32
C CYS A 226 4.04 3.97 -9.65
N ARG A 227 3.32 4.69 -10.51
CA ARG A 227 2.93 4.24 -11.85
C ARG A 227 4.14 3.90 -12.71
N ALA A 228 5.14 4.78 -12.75
CA ALA A 228 6.37 4.54 -13.51
C ALA A 228 7.11 3.31 -12.99
N SER A 229 7.20 3.15 -11.68
CA SER A 229 7.79 1.98 -11.04
C SER A 229 7.00 0.71 -11.33
N PHE A 230 5.67 0.77 -11.30
CA PHE A 230 4.78 -0.35 -11.58
C PHE A 230 5.01 -0.88 -12.99
N LYS A 231 4.92 -0.01 -13.99
CA LYS A 231 5.09 -0.39 -15.39
C LYS A 231 6.48 -0.94 -15.71
N LYS A 232 7.51 -0.42 -15.05
CA LYS A 232 8.91 -0.78 -15.36
C LYS A 232 9.43 -1.95 -14.54
N TYR A 233 9.01 -2.06 -13.28
CA TYR A 233 9.62 -2.97 -12.30
C TYR A 233 8.63 -3.91 -11.62
N GLY A 234 7.32 -3.64 -11.64
CA GLY A 234 6.33 -4.51 -11.01
C GLY A 234 6.69 -4.83 -9.55
N SER A 235 6.74 -6.11 -9.21
CA SER A 235 7.10 -6.59 -7.86
C SER A 235 8.61 -6.55 -7.56
N ASN A 236 9.47 -6.19 -8.52
CA ASN A 236 10.92 -6.14 -8.33
C ASN A 236 11.30 -5.00 -7.38
N ALA A 237 11.47 -5.33 -6.11
CA ALA A 237 11.81 -4.38 -5.06
C ALA A 237 13.13 -3.64 -5.36
N TYR A 238 14.14 -4.32 -5.91
CA TYR A 238 15.43 -3.68 -6.22
C TYR A 238 15.27 -2.62 -7.31
N GLY A 239 14.55 -2.95 -8.40
CA GLY A 239 14.23 -1.98 -9.45
C GLY A 239 13.38 -0.82 -8.93
N ALA A 240 12.34 -1.13 -8.15
CA ALA A 240 11.45 -0.13 -7.56
C ALA A 240 12.16 0.85 -6.61
N ARG A 241 13.29 0.44 -5.98
CA ARG A 241 14.11 1.35 -5.15
C ARG A 241 14.64 2.55 -5.91
N HIS A 242 14.78 2.46 -7.23
CA HIS A 242 15.17 3.59 -8.07
C HIS A 242 14.30 4.84 -7.82
N TYR A 243 13.01 4.66 -7.52
CA TYR A 243 12.09 5.75 -7.19
C TYR A 243 11.75 5.89 -5.70
N ALA A 244 12.38 5.11 -4.80
CA ALA A 244 11.95 5.00 -3.39
C ALA A 244 11.85 6.36 -2.68
N LYS A 245 12.84 7.25 -2.84
CA LYS A 245 12.80 8.60 -2.24
C LYS A 245 11.55 9.39 -2.66
N ARG A 246 11.09 9.23 -3.91
CA ARG A 246 9.92 9.94 -4.45
C ARG A 246 8.59 9.28 -4.09
N MET A 247 8.61 8.00 -3.73
CA MET A 247 7.43 7.22 -3.33
C MET A 247 7.21 7.19 -1.81
N ASN A 248 8.18 7.69 -1.02
CA ASN A 248 8.13 7.80 0.44
C ASN A 248 7.24 8.94 0.96
N VAL A 249 6.09 9.14 0.32
CA VAL A 249 5.21 10.30 0.52
C VAL A 249 4.65 10.40 1.94
N TYR A 250 4.48 9.28 2.63
CA TYR A 250 3.90 9.28 3.98
C TYR A 250 4.81 9.93 5.04
N LYS A 251 6.10 10.21 4.74
CA LYS A 251 6.92 11.08 5.61
C LYS A 251 6.53 12.56 5.51
N GLU A 252 5.96 12.94 4.37
CA GLU A 252 5.78 14.33 3.96
C GLU A 252 4.35 14.83 4.15
N LEU A 253 3.38 13.94 4.33
CA LEU A 253 1.97 14.30 4.54
C LEU A 253 1.77 14.91 5.93
N SER A 254 0.99 15.99 5.99
CA SER A 254 0.74 16.72 7.25
C SER A 254 -0.04 15.92 8.29
N TYR A 255 -0.84 14.96 7.85
CA TYR A 255 -1.71 14.10 8.67
C TYR A 255 -1.08 12.72 8.91
N ARG A 256 0.23 12.71 9.19
CA ARG A 256 0.96 11.48 9.48
C ARG A 256 0.65 10.95 10.89
N ASP A 257 0.85 9.65 11.03
CA ASP A 257 0.86 8.97 12.33
C ASP A 257 2.01 9.46 13.20
#